data_AF-A0A6I6G2E1-F1
#
_entry.id   AF-A0A6I6G2E1-F1
#
_cell.length_a   1.000
_cell.length_b   1.000
_cell.length_c   1.000
_cell.angle_alpha   90.00
_cell.angle_beta   90.00
_cell.angle_gamma   90.00
#
_symmetry.space_group_name_H-M   'P 1'
#
loop_
_entity.id
_entity.type
_entity.pdbx_description
1 polymer ?
#
loop_
_entity_poly.entity_id
_entity_poly.type
_entity_poly.pdbx_seq_one_letter_code
_entity_poly.pdbx_strand_id
1 'polypeptide(L)'
;MNANHPLPPDAQLRQQERSRKRKAILAGGVVLGLGAAATLAAWSDDVFSFGEFGTGSFELQGNVYGDAAAGYENYDEANGGALSFVIAPMNMAPGDTVYAPISIATALTTSTSADVTLAGATSTGDQTLFNALRYEVRTIAAGGVCDATVFGAGTPWHAQSALGVGESAAFTVGAEQADPRHLCFAVTLPDTEANGADEMQALTTGPVVWQFTGESVPAT
;
A
#
# COMPACT_ATOMS: atom_id res chain seq x y z
N MET A 1 -23.63 -49.84 48.35
CA MET A 1 -24.19 -50.33 47.07
C MET A 1 -24.12 -49.20 46.05
N ASN A 2 -23.53 -49.47 44.89
CA ASN A 2 -23.33 -48.55 43.77
C ASN A 2 -24.32 -48.90 42.65
N ALA A 3 -24.90 -47.92 41.95
CA ALA A 3 -25.72 -48.16 40.76
C ALA A 3 -25.52 -47.05 39.72
N ASN A 4 -24.70 -47.36 38.70
CA ASN A 4 -24.72 -46.74 37.37
C ASN A 4 -25.72 -47.52 36.49
N HIS A 5 -26.52 -46.83 35.70
CA HIS A 5 -27.20 -47.44 34.54
C HIS A 5 -27.20 -46.47 33.33
N PRO A 6 -26.63 -46.84 32.17
CA PRO A 6 -26.59 -46.01 30.95
C PRO A 6 -27.84 -46.14 30.07
N LEU A 7 -28.13 -45.08 29.28
CA LEU A 7 -29.27 -44.94 28.35
C LEU A 7 -29.10 -45.73 27.03
N PRO A 8 -30.21 -46.11 26.34
CA PRO A 8 -30.20 -47.03 25.20
C PRO A 8 -29.94 -46.38 23.81
N PRO A 9 -29.57 -47.22 22.82
CA PRO A 9 -29.01 -46.80 21.54
C PRO A 9 -30.06 -46.87 20.41
N ASP A 10 -30.84 -45.79 20.26
CA ASP A 10 -31.62 -45.53 19.06
C ASP A 10 -30.68 -44.89 18.03
N ALA A 11 -29.88 -45.66 17.31
CA ALA A 11 -30.39 -46.41 16.16
C ALA A 11 -31.29 -45.48 15.31
N GLN A 12 -30.77 -44.33 14.93
CA GLN A 12 -29.97 -44.21 13.73
C GLN A 12 -30.79 -43.93 12.46
N LEU A 13 -30.50 -42.75 11.93
CA LEU A 13 -29.84 -42.56 10.63
C LEU A 13 -30.64 -42.78 9.34
N ARG A 14 -31.79 -43.47 9.28
CA ARG A 14 -32.40 -43.75 7.96
C ARG A 14 -33.29 -42.66 7.36
N GLN A 15 -33.88 -41.78 8.16
CA GLN A 15 -34.82 -40.78 7.64
C GLN A 15 -34.15 -39.42 7.31
N GLN A 16 -32.86 -39.31 7.59
CA GLN A 16 -32.03 -38.16 7.24
C GLN A 16 -31.87 -37.95 5.73
N GLU A 17 -32.15 -38.92 4.84
CA GLU A 17 -31.54 -38.86 3.49
C GLU A 17 -32.47 -38.55 2.31
N ARG A 18 -33.80 -38.75 2.37
CA ARG A 18 -34.65 -38.72 1.16
C ARG A 18 -35.48 -37.45 0.91
N SER A 19 -35.85 -36.71 1.95
CA SER A 19 -36.76 -35.55 1.83
C SER A 19 -36.03 -34.22 1.59
N ARG A 20 -34.79 -34.11 2.11
CA ARG A 20 -33.94 -32.91 1.95
C ARG A 20 -33.38 -32.73 0.53
N LYS A 21 -33.43 -33.75 -0.34
CA LYS A 21 -32.85 -33.71 -1.70
C LYS A 21 -33.80 -33.26 -2.82
N ARG A 22 -35.12 -33.14 -2.61
CA ARG A 22 -36.08 -32.87 -3.71
C ARG A 22 -36.74 -31.49 -3.70
N LYS A 23 -36.64 -30.70 -2.62
CA LYS A 23 -37.29 -29.38 -2.54
C LYS A 23 -36.35 -28.19 -2.73
N ALA A 24 -35.05 -28.41 -2.84
CA ALA A 24 -34.05 -27.34 -2.96
C ALA A 24 -33.62 -27.00 -4.40
N ILE A 25 -34.03 -27.77 -5.42
CA ILE A 25 -33.53 -27.60 -6.80
C ILE A 25 -34.51 -26.86 -7.75
N LEU A 26 -35.75 -26.59 -7.33
CA LEU A 26 -36.79 -26.02 -8.23
C LEU A 26 -37.13 -24.53 -8.03
N ALA A 27 -36.46 -23.82 -7.13
CA ALA A 27 -36.68 -22.37 -6.92
C ALA A 27 -35.46 -21.51 -7.33
N GLY A 28 -34.51 -22.10 -8.07
CA GLY A 28 -33.28 -21.44 -8.53
C GLY A 28 -33.28 -21.02 -10.01
N GLY A 29 -34.43 -20.86 -10.66
CA GLY A 29 -34.50 -20.55 -12.09
C GLY A 29 -35.46 -19.42 -12.41
N VAL A 30 -34.91 -18.33 -12.95
CA VAL A 30 -35.58 -17.26 -13.72
C VAL A 30 -36.20 -16.10 -12.91
N VAL A 31 -35.38 -15.13 -12.47
CA VAL A 31 -35.62 -13.70 -12.73
C VAL A 31 -34.26 -12.99 -12.85
N LEU A 32 -33.70 -12.99 -14.07
CA LEU A 32 -32.75 -11.97 -14.53
C LEU A 32 -33.57 -10.74 -14.92
N GLY A 33 -33.29 -9.56 -14.35
CA GLY A 33 -33.94 -8.33 -14.80
C GLY A 33 -33.62 -7.07 -13.99
N LEU A 34 -32.56 -6.37 -14.39
CA LEU A 34 -32.41 -4.90 -14.41
C LEU A 34 -32.32 -4.13 -13.07
N GLY A 35 -31.09 -3.76 -12.71
CA GLY A 35 -30.69 -2.36 -12.46
C GLY A 35 -31.23 -1.62 -11.23
N ALA A 36 -30.38 -1.46 -10.21
CA ALA A 36 -30.40 -0.30 -9.32
C ALA A 36 -28.96 0.00 -8.88
N ALA A 37 -28.51 1.24 -9.08
CA ALA A 37 -27.17 1.71 -8.77
C ALA A 37 -26.86 1.58 -7.27
N ALA A 38 -25.70 1.01 -6.93
CA ALA A 38 -25.19 1.04 -5.57
C ALA A 38 -24.36 2.33 -5.40
N THR A 39 -24.93 3.34 -4.74
CA THR A 39 -24.13 4.41 -4.13
C THR A 39 -23.47 3.84 -2.89
N LEU A 40 -22.16 3.58 -2.95
CA LEU A 40 -21.37 3.23 -1.79
C LEU A 40 -21.23 4.49 -0.91
N ALA A 41 -22.02 4.55 0.15
CA ALA A 41 -21.79 5.49 1.24
C ALA A 41 -20.83 4.84 2.26
N ALA A 42 -19.87 5.61 2.74
CA ALA A 42 -18.92 5.24 3.78
C ALA A 42 -19.57 5.29 5.17
N TRP A 43 -19.46 4.21 5.96
CA TRP A 43 -19.87 4.16 7.36
C TRP A 43 -18.87 3.29 8.14
N SER A 44 -18.30 3.88 9.20
CA SER A 44 -17.39 3.27 10.18
C SER A 44 -18.19 2.51 11.24
N ASP A 45 -17.67 1.39 11.75
CA ASP A 45 -18.24 0.66 12.91
C ASP A 45 -17.14 0.04 13.79
N ASP A 46 -17.35 0.06 15.12
CA ASP A 46 -16.56 -0.69 16.10
C ASP A 46 -17.25 -2.04 16.36
N VAL A 47 -16.53 -3.16 16.26
CA VAL A 47 -17.11 -4.51 16.33
C VAL A 47 -16.59 -5.33 17.53
N PHE A 48 -17.52 -5.97 18.25
CA PHE A 48 -17.25 -7.18 19.04
C PHE A 48 -17.72 -8.43 18.25
N SER A 49 -16.81 -9.41 18.12
CA SER A 49 -16.91 -10.61 17.26
C SER A 49 -17.91 -11.66 17.76
N PHE A 50 -18.49 -12.46 16.83
CA PHE A 50 -18.38 -13.93 16.82
C PHE A 50 -18.88 -14.52 15.47
N GLY A 51 -17.96 -15.10 14.70
CA GLY A 51 -18.20 -15.84 13.45
C GLY A 51 -17.24 -15.38 12.34
N GLU A 52 -16.12 -16.09 12.13
CA GLU A 52 -15.05 -15.61 11.25
C GLU A 52 -15.42 -15.83 9.77
N PHE A 53 -16.02 -14.80 9.17
CA PHE A 53 -15.97 -14.55 7.74
C PHE A 53 -14.53 -14.12 7.42
N GLY A 54 -13.76 -14.94 6.71
CA GLY A 54 -12.40 -14.60 6.29
C GLY A 54 -12.42 -13.58 5.15
N THR A 55 -12.02 -12.34 5.45
CA THR A 55 -11.63 -11.34 4.44
C THR A 55 -10.20 -11.66 3.97
N GLY A 56 -9.94 -11.60 2.66
CA GLY A 56 -8.61 -11.87 2.11
C GLY A 56 -7.54 -10.95 2.71
N SER A 57 -6.30 -11.45 2.82
CA SER A 57 -5.14 -10.64 3.21
C SER A 57 -4.54 -9.96 1.97
N PHE A 58 -4.50 -8.64 1.97
CA PHE A 58 -3.79 -7.81 1.00
C PHE A 58 -2.59 -7.15 1.71
N GLU A 59 -1.42 -7.11 1.06
CA GLU A 59 -0.17 -6.59 1.64
C GLU A 59 0.69 -5.96 0.54
N LEU A 60 1.22 -4.75 0.80
CA LEU A 60 2.22 -4.10 -0.04
C LEU A 60 3.63 -4.35 0.49
N GLN A 61 4.59 -4.49 -0.42
CA GLN A 61 6.00 -4.63 -0.08
C GLN A 61 6.85 -3.60 -0.83
N GLY A 62 7.90 -3.15 -0.15
CA GLY A 62 8.89 -2.21 -0.66
C GLY A 62 10.23 -2.85 -0.95
N ASN A 63 10.99 -2.27 -1.87
CA ASN A 63 12.41 -2.55 -2.06
C ASN A 63 13.17 -1.25 -2.29
N VAL A 64 13.99 -0.88 -1.31
CA VAL A 64 14.73 0.40 -1.25
C VAL A 64 16.04 0.39 -2.06
N TYR A 65 16.38 -0.72 -2.69
CA TYR A 65 17.56 -0.85 -3.56
C TYR A 65 17.21 -0.65 -5.03
N GLY A 66 15.92 -0.66 -5.39
CA GLY A 66 15.47 -0.49 -6.78
C GLY A 66 15.67 -1.72 -7.68
N ASP A 67 16.21 -2.81 -7.13
CA ASP A 67 16.48 -4.07 -7.82
C ASP A 67 15.66 -5.20 -7.20
N ALA A 68 14.74 -5.78 -7.96
CA ALA A 68 13.89 -6.89 -7.51
C ALA A 68 14.70 -8.10 -6.98
N ALA A 69 15.97 -8.28 -7.39
CA ALA A 69 16.83 -9.34 -6.87
C ALA A 69 17.29 -9.09 -5.41
N ALA A 70 17.23 -7.85 -4.92
CA ALA A 70 17.57 -7.50 -3.54
C ALA A 70 16.49 -7.91 -2.52
N GLY A 71 15.34 -8.40 -2.98
CA GLY A 71 14.22 -8.85 -2.14
C GLY A 71 13.24 -7.73 -1.79
N TYR A 72 11.99 -8.11 -1.48
CA TYR A 72 10.93 -7.21 -1.04
C TYR A 72 10.66 -7.42 0.45
N GLU A 73 10.53 -6.32 1.19
CA GLU A 73 10.28 -6.32 2.63
C GLU A 73 8.96 -5.60 2.95
N ASN A 74 8.34 -5.99 4.08
CA ASN A 74 7.20 -5.27 4.63
C ASN A 74 7.75 -4.08 5.45
N TYR A 75 7.30 -2.87 5.14
CA TYR A 75 7.64 -1.64 5.88
C TYR A 75 6.41 -1.05 6.55
N ASP A 76 5.72 -1.88 7.33
CA ASP A 76 4.37 -1.62 7.83
C ASP A 76 4.35 -1.50 9.36
N GLU A 77 3.78 -0.41 9.89
CA GLU A 77 3.28 -0.35 11.28
C GLU A 77 1.77 -0.64 11.26
N ALA A 78 1.44 -1.88 10.88
CA ALA A 78 0.13 -2.56 10.89
C ALA A 78 -0.93 -2.19 9.82
N ASN A 79 -1.41 -3.26 9.16
CA ASN A 79 -2.58 -3.40 8.27
C ASN A 79 -2.36 -3.09 6.78
N GLY A 80 -1.51 -3.87 6.11
CA GLY A 80 -1.79 -4.48 4.80
C GLY A 80 -1.99 -3.54 3.60
N GLY A 81 -1.81 -2.24 3.78
CA GLY A 81 -2.11 -1.24 2.76
C GLY A 81 -1.31 0.03 2.89
N ALA A 82 -0.42 0.15 3.87
CA ALA A 82 0.48 1.29 4.00
C ALA A 82 1.93 0.84 3.85
N LEU A 83 2.78 1.70 3.28
CA LEU A 83 4.22 1.46 3.21
C LEU A 83 4.94 2.75 3.57
N SER A 84 5.74 2.71 4.62
CA SER A 84 6.55 3.86 5.03
C SER A 84 7.98 3.75 4.51
N PHE A 85 8.45 4.76 3.80
CA PHE A 85 9.82 4.84 3.32
C PHE A 85 10.55 6.06 3.89
N VAL A 86 11.80 5.85 4.30
CA VAL A 86 12.63 6.85 4.99
C VAL A 86 13.80 7.26 4.11
N ILE A 87 13.97 8.58 3.90
CA ILE A 87 15.18 9.16 3.31
C ILE A 87 15.86 10.03 4.36
N ALA A 88 17.16 9.85 4.54
CA ALA A 88 17.99 10.63 5.48
C ALA A 88 19.23 11.19 4.76
N PRO A 89 19.11 12.26 3.97
CA PRO A 89 20.27 12.88 3.35
C PRO A 89 21.06 13.65 4.42
N MET A 90 22.36 13.40 4.47
CA MET A 90 23.27 14.12 5.36
C MET A 90 24.07 15.15 4.54
N ASN A 91 24.13 16.39 5.02
CA ASN A 91 24.99 17.48 4.51
C ASN A 91 24.66 18.01 3.09
N MET A 92 23.39 18.35 2.81
CA MET A 92 23.04 19.04 1.55
C MET A 92 23.41 20.54 1.62
N ALA A 93 23.96 21.07 0.53
CA ALA A 93 24.13 22.48 0.27
C ALA A 93 23.02 23.01 -0.68
N PRO A 94 22.77 24.33 -0.72
CA PRO A 94 21.88 24.91 -1.73
C PRO A 94 22.28 24.51 -3.15
N GLY A 95 21.30 24.07 -3.94
CA GLY A 95 21.48 23.50 -5.28
C GLY A 95 21.67 21.99 -5.30
N ASP A 96 21.97 21.35 -4.17
CA ASP A 96 22.16 19.90 -4.11
C ASP A 96 20.85 19.16 -4.32
N THR A 97 20.97 18.01 -4.99
CA THR A 97 19.89 17.04 -5.14
C THR A 97 20.38 15.66 -4.75
N VAL A 98 19.60 14.97 -3.93
CA VAL A 98 19.82 13.58 -3.55
C VAL A 98 18.77 12.70 -4.20
N TYR A 99 19.15 11.46 -4.48
CA TYR A 99 18.31 10.50 -5.17
C TYR A 99 18.12 9.24 -4.32
N ALA A 100 16.91 8.70 -4.32
CA ALA A 100 16.58 7.47 -3.59
C ALA A 100 15.63 6.57 -4.39
N PRO A 101 15.98 5.29 -4.64
CA PRO A 101 15.09 4.35 -5.30
C PRO A 101 14.09 3.72 -4.33
N ILE A 102 12.91 3.39 -4.85
CA ILE A 102 11.98 2.46 -4.20
C ILE A 102 11.22 1.65 -5.26
N SER A 103 11.06 0.35 -5.04
CA SER A 103 10.17 -0.49 -5.84
C SER A 103 9.00 -0.94 -4.99
N ILE A 104 7.79 -0.90 -5.55
CA ILE A 104 6.55 -1.26 -4.87
C ILE A 104 5.89 -2.41 -5.62
N ALA A 105 5.44 -3.41 -4.86
CA ALA A 105 4.75 -4.58 -5.35
C ALA A 105 3.77 -5.11 -4.30
N THR A 106 2.82 -5.94 -4.70
CA THR A 106 2.01 -6.72 -3.74
C THR A 106 2.81 -7.93 -3.25
N ALA A 107 2.51 -8.44 -2.05
CA ALA A 107 3.19 -9.63 -1.53
C ALA A 107 2.88 -10.88 -2.37
N LEU A 108 3.80 -11.86 -2.39
CA LEU A 108 3.65 -13.13 -3.12
C LEU A 108 2.44 -13.97 -2.67
N THR A 109 1.83 -13.67 -1.54
CA THR A 109 0.63 -14.37 -1.02
C THR A 109 -0.66 -13.58 -1.23
N THR A 110 -0.60 -12.46 -1.95
CA THR A 110 -1.74 -11.57 -2.19
C THR A 110 -2.43 -11.92 -3.50
N SER A 111 -3.72 -12.25 -3.46
CA SER A 111 -4.46 -12.76 -4.63
C SER A 111 -4.98 -11.68 -5.59
N THR A 112 -4.67 -10.40 -5.39
CA THR A 112 -5.26 -9.29 -6.16
C THR A 112 -4.29 -8.13 -6.35
N SER A 113 -4.44 -7.41 -7.46
CA SER A 113 -3.67 -6.19 -7.78
C SER A 113 -4.02 -5.03 -6.85
N ALA A 114 -3.22 -3.97 -6.85
CA ALA A 114 -3.45 -2.79 -6.03
C ALA A 114 -3.25 -1.50 -6.80
N ASP A 115 -4.12 -0.53 -6.55
CA ASP A 115 -3.88 0.86 -6.91
C ASP A 115 -3.12 1.54 -5.76
N VAL A 116 -1.98 2.16 -6.08
CA VAL A 116 -1.07 2.76 -5.10
C VAL A 116 -1.01 4.26 -5.30
N THR A 117 -1.11 4.99 -4.19
CA THR A 117 -0.98 6.45 -4.10
C THR A 117 0.13 6.84 -3.13
N LEU A 118 0.64 8.06 -3.27
CA LEU A 118 1.65 8.65 -2.39
C LEU A 118 1.08 9.87 -1.67
N ALA A 119 1.21 9.88 -0.34
CA ALA A 119 0.91 11.02 0.50
C ALA A 119 2.12 11.98 0.62
N GLY A 120 1.86 13.20 1.11
CA GLY A 120 2.91 14.14 1.44
C GLY A 120 3.81 13.60 2.54
N ALA A 121 5.10 13.96 2.50
CA ALA A 121 6.05 13.51 3.50
C ALA A 121 5.73 14.10 4.87
N THR A 122 6.21 13.44 5.92
CA THR A 122 6.22 13.97 7.28
C THR A 122 7.62 13.95 7.87
N SER A 123 7.87 14.81 8.84
CA SER A 123 9.13 14.91 9.56
C SER A 123 8.87 15.46 10.96
N THR A 124 9.69 15.04 11.91
CA THR A 124 9.70 15.59 13.28
C THR A 124 10.90 16.50 13.54
N GLY A 125 11.69 16.81 12.51
CA GLY A 125 12.89 17.64 12.63
C GLY A 125 12.61 19.13 12.39
N ASP A 126 13.60 19.81 11.82
CA ASP A 126 13.49 21.23 11.55
C ASP A 126 12.50 21.53 10.41
N GLN A 127 11.44 22.25 10.75
CA GLN A 127 10.36 22.57 9.81
C GLN A 127 10.73 23.67 8.81
N THR A 128 11.71 24.51 9.11
CA THR A 128 12.21 25.52 8.17
C THR A 128 12.90 24.81 7.00
N LEU A 129 13.81 23.89 7.30
CA LEU A 129 14.48 23.08 6.27
C LEU A 129 13.48 22.16 5.54
N PHE A 130 12.59 21.48 6.27
CA PHE A 130 11.57 20.61 5.68
C PHE A 130 10.69 21.34 4.65
N ASN A 131 10.25 22.56 4.98
CA ASN A 131 9.41 23.36 4.09
C ASN A 131 10.17 23.95 2.88
N ALA A 132 11.50 24.04 2.98
CA ALA A 132 12.35 24.53 1.91
C ALA A 132 12.64 23.48 0.83
N LEU A 133 12.80 22.24 1.25
CA LEU A 133 13.08 21.11 0.37
C LEU A 133 11.96 20.87 -0.64
N ARG A 134 12.34 20.46 -1.84
CA ARG A 134 11.43 20.08 -2.92
C ARG A 134 11.68 18.65 -3.33
N TYR A 135 10.63 17.97 -3.77
CA TYR A 135 10.76 16.63 -4.32
C TYR A 135 9.96 16.44 -5.61
N GLU A 136 10.47 15.57 -6.45
CA GLU A 136 9.83 15.07 -7.67
C GLU A 136 10.03 13.55 -7.71
N VAL A 137 9.04 12.81 -8.23
CA VAL A 137 9.12 11.35 -8.34
C VAL A 137 8.89 10.92 -9.78
N ARG A 138 9.78 10.07 -10.26
CA ARG A 138 9.72 9.51 -11.61
C ARG A 138 9.68 8.00 -11.60
N THR A 139 8.97 7.42 -12.55
CA THR A 139 9.10 5.99 -12.84
C THR A 139 10.36 5.73 -13.65
N ILE A 140 11.08 4.68 -13.26
CA ILE A 140 12.33 4.25 -13.90
C ILE A 140 12.24 2.79 -14.31
N ALA A 141 13.18 2.34 -15.14
CA ALA A 141 13.30 0.93 -15.49
C ALA A 141 13.78 0.09 -14.29
N ALA A 142 13.36 -1.18 -14.25
CA ALA A 142 13.83 -2.14 -13.26
C ALA A 142 15.36 -2.27 -13.24
N GLY A 143 15.96 -2.35 -12.06
CA GLY A 143 17.41 -2.46 -11.90
C GLY A 143 18.21 -1.20 -12.26
N GLY A 144 17.52 -0.08 -12.56
CA GLY A 144 18.17 1.21 -12.76
C GLY A 144 18.66 1.80 -11.43
N VAL A 145 19.91 2.30 -11.41
CA VAL A 145 20.41 3.08 -10.29
C VAL A 145 19.68 4.43 -10.28
N CYS A 146 19.04 4.78 -9.17
CA CYS A 146 18.39 6.07 -9.03
C CYS A 146 19.45 7.18 -8.85
N ASP A 147 19.84 7.78 -9.97
CA ASP A 147 20.77 8.92 -10.06
C ASP A 147 20.21 9.99 -11.02
N ALA A 148 20.92 11.11 -11.18
CA ALA A 148 20.49 12.21 -12.03
C ALA A 148 20.26 11.82 -13.51
N THR A 149 21.02 10.86 -14.04
CA THR A 149 20.92 10.44 -15.43
C THR A 149 19.67 9.60 -15.64
N VAL A 150 19.47 8.59 -14.78
CA VAL A 150 18.31 7.70 -14.84
C VAL A 150 17.04 8.47 -14.50
N PHE A 151 17.09 9.36 -13.51
CA PHE A 151 15.99 10.25 -13.17
C PHE A 151 15.60 11.15 -14.36
N GLY A 152 16.57 11.78 -15.01
CA GLY A 152 16.32 12.64 -16.17
C GLY A 152 15.65 11.93 -17.35
N ALA A 153 15.94 10.63 -17.54
CA ALA A 153 15.32 9.78 -18.55
C ALA A 153 13.98 9.15 -18.12
N GLY A 154 13.67 9.18 -16.82
CA GLY A 154 12.44 8.61 -16.25
C GLY A 154 11.19 9.39 -16.61
N THR A 155 10.02 8.75 -16.43
CA THR A 155 8.72 9.38 -16.70
C THR A 155 8.20 10.07 -15.44
N PRO A 156 7.78 11.35 -15.50
CA PRO A 156 7.16 12.03 -14.36
C PRO A 156 5.92 11.31 -13.84
N TRP A 157 5.88 11.05 -12.54
CA TRP A 157 4.71 10.50 -11.85
C TRP A 157 4.17 11.48 -10.81
N HIS A 158 5.05 12.08 -10.02
CA HIS A 158 4.71 13.16 -9.10
C HIS A 158 5.53 14.40 -9.48
N ALA A 159 4.83 15.49 -9.83
CA ALA A 159 5.46 16.75 -10.20
C ALA A 159 6.23 17.37 -9.02
N GLN A 160 7.18 18.26 -9.31
CA GLN A 160 7.95 18.90 -8.27
C GLN A 160 7.06 19.71 -7.30
N SER A 161 7.14 19.42 -6.00
CA SER A 161 6.41 20.14 -4.95
C SER A 161 7.22 20.26 -3.65
N ALA A 162 6.68 20.93 -2.64
CA ALA A 162 7.23 20.91 -1.28
C ALA A 162 6.98 19.55 -0.61
N LEU A 163 7.88 19.11 0.28
CA LEU A 163 7.84 17.75 0.86
C LEU A 163 6.48 17.35 1.45
N GLY A 164 5.84 18.25 2.21
CA GLY A 164 4.55 17.99 2.85
C GLY A 164 3.34 17.99 1.91
N VAL A 165 3.52 18.30 0.62
CA VAL A 165 2.46 18.26 -0.38
C VAL A 165 2.49 16.91 -1.06
N GLY A 166 1.41 16.14 -0.94
CA GLY A 166 1.22 14.93 -1.73
C GLY A 166 -0.22 14.78 -2.20
N GLU A 167 -0.34 14.24 -3.41
CA GLU A 167 -1.54 13.68 -4.06
C GLU A 167 -1.06 13.20 -5.44
N SER A 168 -0.45 12.02 -5.48
CA SER A 168 -0.02 11.43 -6.75
C SER A 168 -1.21 10.86 -7.52
N ALA A 169 -1.09 10.78 -8.85
CA ALA A 169 -1.95 9.88 -9.60
C ALA A 169 -1.75 8.43 -9.10
N ALA A 170 -2.81 7.64 -9.05
CA ALA A 170 -2.68 6.22 -8.73
C ALA A 170 -1.94 5.48 -9.85
N PHE A 171 -1.14 4.46 -9.50
CA PHE A 171 -0.69 3.43 -10.42
C PHE A 171 -1.10 2.06 -9.92
N THR A 172 -1.30 1.12 -10.83
CA THR A 172 -1.61 -0.26 -10.46
C THR A 172 -0.33 -1.10 -10.39
N VAL A 173 -0.15 -1.87 -9.33
CA VAL A 173 0.78 -3.02 -9.24
C VAL A 173 -0.01 -4.31 -9.34
N GLY A 174 0.55 -5.30 -10.01
CA GLY A 174 -0.10 -6.61 -10.17
C GLY A 174 -0.08 -7.44 -8.89
N ALA A 175 -0.89 -8.50 -8.87
CA ALA A 175 -0.93 -9.49 -7.81
C ALA A 175 0.38 -10.29 -7.76
N GLU A 176 0.76 -10.79 -6.59
CA GLU A 176 1.93 -11.67 -6.39
C GLU A 176 3.22 -11.13 -7.04
N GLN A 177 3.52 -9.86 -6.81
CA GLN A 177 4.65 -9.14 -7.42
C GLN A 177 4.66 -9.08 -8.95
N ALA A 178 3.53 -9.36 -9.62
CA ALA A 178 3.40 -9.06 -11.03
C ALA A 178 3.50 -7.55 -11.26
N ASP A 179 4.25 -7.15 -12.29
CA ASP A 179 4.42 -5.76 -12.70
C ASP A 179 4.75 -4.79 -11.54
N PRO A 180 5.88 -4.98 -10.83
CA PRO A 180 6.31 -4.03 -9.82
C PRO A 180 6.52 -2.64 -10.42
N ARG A 181 6.38 -1.61 -9.60
CA ARG A 181 6.68 -0.23 -10.01
C ARG A 181 7.96 0.24 -9.36
N HIS A 182 8.90 0.71 -10.19
CA HIS A 182 10.18 1.24 -9.77
C HIS A 182 10.14 2.76 -9.86
N LEU A 183 10.40 3.41 -8.73
CA LEU A 183 10.34 4.85 -8.55
C LEU A 183 11.71 5.37 -8.15
N CYS A 184 12.01 6.58 -8.60
CA CYS A 184 13.20 7.33 -8.23
C CYS A 184 12.76 8.68 -7.70
N PHE A 185 13.05 8.93 -6.43
CA PHE A 185 12.83 10.21 -5.77
C PHE A 185 14.03 11.10 -6.04
N ALA A 186 13.78 12.36 -6.42
CA ALA A 186 14.76 13.43 -6.38
C ALA A 186 14.33 14.42 -5.30
N VAL A 187 15.18 14.65 -4.30
CA VAL A 187 14.95 15.67 -3.27
C VAL A 187 16.02 16.75 -3.42
N THR A 188 15.58 17.97 -3.66
CA THR A 188 16.44 19.12 -3.96
C THR A 188 16.31 20.15 -2.84
N LEU A 189 17.46 20.66 -2.39
CA LEU A 189 17.52 21.92 -1.64
C LEU A 189 17.69 23.05 -2.65
N PRO A 190 16.67 23.88 -2.92
CA PRO A 190 16.75 24.87 -3.99
C PRO A 190 17.87 25.89 -3.74
N ASP A 191 18.58 26.24 -4.81
CA ASP A 191 19.53 27.36 -4.81
C ASP A 191 18.76 28.67 -4.89
N THR A 192 18.29 29.16 -3.74
CA THR A 192 17.65 30.47 -3.66
C THR A 192 18.10 31.21 -2.42
N GLU A 193 18.82 32.32 -2.63
CA GLU A 193 19.06 33.39 -1.65
C GLU A 193 17.76 33.79 -0.89
N ALA A 194 16.60 33.65 -1.55
CA ALA A 194 15.28 33.96 -1.01
C ALA A 194 14.83 33.08 0.18
N ASN A 195 15.48 31.93 0.40
CA ASN A 195 15.18 31.03 1.52
C ASN A 195 16.08 31.27 2.74
N GLY A 196 16.98 32.27 2.70
CA GLY A 196 17.95 32.49 3.77
C GLY A 196 18.95 31.33 3.84
N ALA A 197 19.77 31.15 2.81
CA ALA A 197 20.73 30.03 2.74
C ALA A 197 21.64 29.93 3.99
N ASP A 198 21.97 31.07 4.61
CA ASP A 198 22.68 31.12 5.90
C ASP A 198 21.84 30.62 7.08
N GLU A 199 20.52 30.86 7.07
CA GLU A 199 19.57 30.39 8.10
C GLU A 199 19.35 28.86 8.04
N MET A 200 19.65 28.24 6.88
CA MET A 200 19.52 26.79 6.68
C MET A 200 20.78 25.99 7.02
N GLN A 201 21.87 26.66 7.39
CA GLN A 201 23.10 25.99 7.79
C GLN A 201 22.90 25.22 9.11
N ALA A 202 23.49 24.02 9.19
CA ALA A 202 23.45 23.15 10.36
C ALA A 202 22.05 22.72 10.83
N LEU A 203 21.01 22.92 10.02
CA LEU A 203 19.68 22.38 10.28
C LEU A 203 19.61 20.90 9.85
N THR A 204 18.68 20.16 10.45
CA THR A 204 18.39 18.78 10.07
C THR A 204 16.89 18.54 10.10
N THR A 205 16.35 17.94 9.05
CA THR A 205 14.98 17.44 9.04
C THR A 205 14.84 16.18 9.89
N GLY A 206 15.94 15.57 10.35
CA GLY A 206 15.88 14.18 10.79
C GLY A 206 15.30 13.27 9.68
N PRO A 207 14.76 12.09 10.05
CA PRO A 207 14.08 11.22 9.10
C PRO A 207 12.90 11.94 8.43
N VAL A 208 12.85 11.87 7.09
CA VAL A 208 11.67 12.25 6.31
C VAL A 208 10.97 10.98 5.88
N VAL A 209 9.68 10.87 6.20
CA VAL A 209 8.87 9.67 6.00
C VAL A 209 7.79 9.94 4.96
N TRP A 210 7.77 9.13 3.89
CA TRP A 210 6.66 9.08 2.93
C TRP A 210 5.82 7.85 3.16
N GLN A 211 4.50 8.00 3.03
CA GLN A 211 3.55 6.90 3.08
C GLN A 211 2.98 6.63 1.68
N PHE A 212 3.08 5.39 1.24
CA PHE A 212 2.29 4.86 0.14
C PHE A 212 1.05 4.16 0.67
N THR A 213 -0.08 4.33 -0.01
CA THR A 213 -1.33 3.65 0.32
C THR A 213 -1.78 2.80 -0.86
N GLY A 214 -2.00 1.52 -0.62
CA GLY A 214 -2.52 0.55 -1.58
C GLY A 214 -3.99 0.23 -1.33
N GLU A 215 -4.79 0.30 -2.38
CA GLU A 215 -6.17 -0.16 -2.39
C GLU A 215 -6.31 -1.36 -3.32
N SER A 216 -6.87 -2.47 -2.82
CA SER A 216 -7.04 -3.68 -3.60
C SER A 216 -8.00 -3.47 -4.77
N VAL A 217 -7.60 -3.88 -5.97
CA VAL A 217 -8.46 -3.89 -7.16
C VAL A 217 -9.07 -5.28 -7.30
N PRO A 218 -10.40 -5.43 -7.44
CA PRO A 218 -11.04 -6.73 -7.64
C PRO A 218 -10.54 -7.45 -8.91
N ALA A 219 -10.33 -8.77 -8.82
CA ALA A 219 -10.03 -9.59 -9.99
C ALA A 219 -11.23 -9.58 -10.97
N THR A 220 -10.98 -9.17 -12.21
CA THR A 220 -11.96 -9.20 -13.32
C THR A 220 -12.13 -10.59 -13.92
#